data_AF-U7QSA7-F1
#
_entry.id   AF-U7QSA7-F1
#
_cell.length_a   1.000
_cell.length_b   1.000
_cell.length_c   1.000
_cell.angle_alpha   90.00
_cell.angle_beta   90.00
_cell.angle_gamma   90.00
#
_symmetry.space_group_name_H-M   'P 1'
#
loop_
_entity.id
_entity.type
_entity.pdbx_description
1 polymer ?
#
loop_
_entity_poly.entity_id
_entity_poly.type
_entity_poly.pdbx_seq_one_letter_code
_entity_poly.pdbx_strand_id
1 'polypeptide(L)'
;MNKLISCIALVFVGLNLSLPALAIRVTEQDIVCYFKYKIGDQAWVLDSTGATTRAGARRFREQVLQRQQGLAEDAAEELQVAYTGCRDPYGHN
;
A
#
# COMPACT_ATOMS: atom_id res chain seq x y z
N MET A 1 -32.10 -55.59 10.56
CA MET A 1 -32.02 -55.44 12.04
C MET A 1 -31.20 -54.21 12.36
N ASN A 2 -31.78 -53.24 13.09
CA ASN A 2 -31.17 -52.32 14.07
C ASN A 2 -29.87 -51.57 13.68
N LYS A 3 -29.73 -50.25 13.77
CA LYS A 3 -30.41 -49.22 14.58
C LYS A 3 -30.09 -47.84 13.99
N LEU A 4 -31.09 -46.96 14.00
CA LEU A 4 -30.95 -45.50 13.97
C LEU A 4 -30.06 -45.04 15.13
N ILE A 5 -29.09 -44.16 14.86
CA ILE A 5 -28.69 -43.11 15.82
C ILE A 5 -28.54 -41.80 15.04
N SER A 6 -29.51 -40.93 15.29
CA SER A 6 -29.54 -39.52 14.98
C SER A 6 -28.39 -38.78 15.68
N CYS A 7 -27.65 -37.96 14.96
CA CYS A 7 -26.86 -36.86 15.52
C CYS A 7 -27.08 -35.62 14.65
N ILE A 8 -28.14 -34.87 14.96
CA ILE A 8 -28.28 -33.49 14.50
C ILE A 8 -27.28 -32.66 15.30
N ALA A 9 -26.14 -32.33 14.69
CA ALA A 9 -25.23 -31.32 15.19
C ALA A 9 -25.48 -30.01 14.41
N LEU A 10 -26.38 -29.19 14.94
CA LEU A 10 -26.41 -27.76 14.63
C LEU A 10 -25.24 -27.13 15.39
N VAL A 11 -24.13 -26.84 14.70
CA VAL A 11 -23.11 -25.93 15.22
C VAL A 11 -22.91 -24.80 14.22
N PHE A 12 -23.33 -23.65 14.72
CA PHE A 12 -23.20 -22.30 14.24
C PHE A 12 -22.11 -22.06 13.20
N VAL A 13 -22.56 -21.43 12.11
CA VAL A 13 -21.79 -20.63 11.17
C VAL A 13 -20.98 -19.60 11.94
N GLY A 14 -19.73 -19.94 12.24
CA GLY A 14 -18.69 -18.99 12.54
C GLY A 14 -17.73 -19.01 11.38
N LEU A 15 -18.04 -18.29 10.29
CA LEU A 15 -17.00 -17.84 9.36
C LEU A 15 -16.06 -16.92 10.17
N ASN A 16 -15.13 -17.51 10.90
CA ASN A 16 -13.87 -16.84 11.20
C ASN A 16 -13.10 -16.84 9.89
N LEU A 17 -13.55 -16.01 8.94
CA LEU A 17 -12.65 -15.35 8.02
C LEU A 17 -11.75 -14.49 8.90
N SER A 18 -10.74 -15.12 9.49
CA SER A 18 -9.52 -14.43 9.85
C SER A 18 -9.05 -13.83 8.55
N LEU A 19 -9.41 -12.57 8.33
CA LEU A 19 -8.79 -11.69 7.36
C LEU A 19 -7.31 -12.03 7.43
N PRO A 20 -6.66 -12.44 6.30
CA PRO A 20 -5.22 -12.55 6.32
C PRO A 20 -4.75 -11.19 6.79
N ALA A 21 -4.20 -11.15 8.02
CA ALA A 21 -3.55 -9.97 8.54
C ALA A 21 -2.67 -9.54 7.38
N LEU A 22 -2.97 -8.35 6.82
CA LEU A 22 -2.18 -7.76 5.76
C LEU A 22 -0.75 -7.99 6.20
N ALA A 23 -0.07 -8.89 5.50
CA ALA A 23 1.32 -9.14 5.77
C ALA A 23 1.94 -7.79 5.47
N ILE A 24 2.15 -7.00 6.52
CA ILE A 24 3.03 -5.85 6.50
C ILE A 24 4.33 -6.54 6.14
N ARG A 25 4.62 -6.60 4.85
CA ARG A 25 5.95 -6.95 4.40
C ARG A 25 6.76 -5.85 5.02
N VAL A 26 7.39 -6.16 6.15
CA VAL A 26 8.54 -5.41 6.64
C VAL A 26 9.62 -5.74 5.63
N THR A 27 9.47 -5.20 4.42
CA THR A 27 10.57 -5.09 3.49
C THR A 27 11.55 -4.22 4.23
N GLU A 28 12.73 -4.76 4.54
CA GLU A 28 13.88 -4.00 4.99
C GLU A 28 14.17 -2.95 3.90
N GLN A 29 13.47 -1.81 3.99
CA GLN A 29 13.63 -0.69 3.08
C GLN A 29 14.73 0.17 3.67
N ASP A 30 15.96 -0.04 3.20
CA ASP A 30 17.12 0.73 3.66
C ASP A 30 16.99 2.23 3.34
N ILE A 31 16.20 2.59 2.32
CA ILE A 31 15.90 3.98 1.98
C ILE A 31 14.42 4.14 1.66
N VAL A 32 13.79 5.14 2.28
CA VAL A 32 12.40 5.56 2.04
C VAL A 32 12.38 7.01 1.54
N CYS A 33 11.75 7.24 0.39
CA CYS A 33 11.51 8.56 -0.19
C CYS A 33 10.08 9.00 0.05
N TYR A 34 9.91 10.11 0.76
CA TYR A 34 8.62 10.74 1.02
C TYR A 34 8.33 11.85 0.01
N PHE A 35 7.06 11.93 -0.38
CA PHE A 35 6.57 12.94 -1.31
C PHE A 35 5.08 13.17 -1.07
N LYS A 36 4.60 14.33 -1.53
CA LYS A 36 3.18 14.64 -1.58
C LYS A 36 2.78 14.93 -3.01
N TYR A 37 1.56 14.57 -3.39
CA TYR A 37 1.00 14.92 -4.68
C TYR A 37 -0.47 15.29 -4.56
N LYS A 38 -0.99 16.05 -5.52
CA LYS A 38 -2.42 16.30 -5.72
C LYS A 38 -2.71 16.46 -7.20
N ILE A 39 -3.96 16.21 -7.59
CA ILE A 39 -4.46 16.41 -8.96
C ILE A 39 -5.51 17.53 -8.91
N GLY A 40 -5.28 18.60 -9.66
CA GLY A 40 -6.14 19.78 -9.66
C GLY A 40 -6.33 20.37 -8.24
N ASP A 41 -7.60 20.56 -7.86
CA ASP A 41 -8.02 21.13 -6.57
C ASP A 41 -8.23 20.08 -5.46
N GLN A 42 -7.84 18.83 -5.69
CA GLN A 42 -7.92 17.78 -4.68
C GLN A 42 -6.99 18.03 -3.48
N ALA A 43 -7.29 17.37 -2.37
CA ALA A 43 -6.43 17.38 -1.19
C ALA A 43 -5.07 16.72 -1.48
N TRP A 44 -4.02 17.21 -0.82
CA TRP A 44 -2.70 16.60 -0.88
C TRP A 44 -2.69 15.20 -0.28
N VAL A 45 -2.21 14.25 -1.06
CA VAL A 45 -1.93 12.88 -0.62
C VAL A 45 -0.46 12.79 -0.21
N LEU A 46 -0.20 12.27 0.99
CA LEU A 46 1.14 11.92 1.45
C LEU A 46 1.42 10.45 1.10
N ASP A 47 2.53 10.21 0.42
CA ASP A 47 2.93 8.86 0.01
C ASP A 47 4.44 8.66 0.20
N SER A 48 4.87 7.40 0.11
CA SER A 48 6.26 7.01 0.26
C SER A 48 6.59 5.77 -0.56
N THR A 49 7.82 5.72 -1.08
CA THR A 49 8.38 4.53 -1.71
C THR A 49 9.68 4.14 -1.05
N GLY A 50 9.92 2.84 -0.90
CA GLY A 50 11.16 2.35 -0.33
C GLY A 50 11.86 1.32 -1.19
N ALA A 51 13.18 1.25 -1.04
CA ALA A 51 14.06 0.27 -1.68
C ALA A 51 15.35 0.13 -0.86
N THR A 52 16.20 -0.84 -1.23
CA THR A 52 17.54 -1.02 -0.64
C THR A 52 18.53 0.09 -1.03
N THR A 53 18.20 0.92 -2.04
CA THR A 53 19.04 2.04 -2.46
C THR A 53 18.21 3.29 -2.71
N ARG A 54 18.83 4.47 -2.53
CA ARG A 54 18.19 5.77 -2.82
C ARG A 54 17.73 5.89 -4.27
N ALA A 55 18.52 5.37 -5.20
CA ALA A 55 18.17 5.37 -6.62
C ALA A 55 16.93 4.49 -6.89
N GLY A 56 16.86 3.31 -6.29
CA GLY A 56 15.70 2.43 -6.38
C GLY A 56 14.42 3.07 -5.81
N ALA A 57 14.51 3.69 -4.63
CA ALA A 57 13.38 4.33 -3.99
C ALA A 57 12.84 5.51 -4.84
N ARG A 58 13.74 6.30 -5.44
CA ARG A 58 13.37 7.37 -6.39
C ARG A 58 12.70 6.83 -7.64
N ARG A 59 13.23 5.74 -8.22
CA ARG A 59 12.63 5.09 -9.39
C ARG A 59 11.21 4.60 -9.11
N PHE A 60 10.97 3.97 -7.96
CA PHE A 60 9.61 3.55 -7.58
C PHE A 60 8.67 4.73 -7.39
N ARG A 61 9.14 5.84 -6.80
CA ARG A 61 8.36 7.07 -6.70
C ARG A 61 7.99 7.60 -8.08
N GLU A 62 8.92 7.61 -9.03
CA GLU A 62 8.64 8.03 -10.41
C GLU A 62 7.57 7.16 -11.07
N GLN A 63 7.57 5.84 -10.84
CA GLN A 63 6.51 4.95 -11.33
C GLN A 63 5.14 5.26 -10.71
N VAL A 64 5.10 5.61 -9.42
CA VAL A 64 3.86 6.07 -8.79
C VAL A 64 3.39 7.37 -9.44
N LEU A 65 4.27 8.35 -9.60
CA LEU A 65 3.93 9.65 -10.20
C LEU A 65 3.51 9.53 -11.66
N GLN A 66 4.10 8.63 -12.45
CA GLN A 66 3.66 8.35 -13.83
C GLN A 66 2.22 7.84 -13.87
N ARG A 67 1.82 6.99 -12.92
CA ARG A 67 0.42 6.55 -12.82
C ARG A 67 -0.50 7.73 -12.48
N GLN A 68 -0.11 8.57 -11.52
CA GLN A 68 -0.91 9.74 -11.15
C GLN A 68 -0.99 10.77 -12.28
N GLN A 69 0.07 10.88 -13.10
CA GLN A 69 0.11 11.74 -14.27
C GLN A 69 -0.93 11.30 -15.30
N GLY A 70 -1.03 9.99 -15.59
CA GLY A 70 -2.07 9.46 -16.47
C GLY A 70 -3.48 9.76 -15.96
N LEU A 71 -3.72 9.63 -14.65
CA LEU A 71 -5.01 9.98 -14.05
C LEU A 71 -5.33 11.48 -14.13
N ALA A 72 -4.31 12.34 -14.00
CA ALA A 72 -4.47 13.78 -14.16
C ALA A 72 -4.81 14.14 -15.61
N GLU A 73 -4.11 13.53 -16.59
CA GLU A 73 -4.37 13.71 -18.01
C GLU A 73 -5.77 13.24 -18.42
N ASP A 74 -6.21 12.06 -17.95
CA ASP A 74 -7.55 11.53 -18.20
C ASP A 74 -8.65 12.44 -17.62
N ALA A 75 -8.35 13.16 -16.54
CA ALA A 75 -9.25 14.11 -15.90
C ALA A 75 -9.15 15.53 -16.48
N ALA A 76 -8.23 15.80 -17.42
CA ALA A 76 -7.88 17.15 -17.88
C ALA A 76 -7.44 18.11 -16.74
N GLU A 77 -6.76 17.56 -15.74
CA GLU A 77 -6.27 18.26 -14.54
C GLU A 77 -4.73 18.24 -14.48
N GLU A 78 -4.14 19.10 -13.64
CA GLU A 78 -2.68 19.14 -13.43
C GLU A 78 -2.25 18.27 -12.23
N LEU A 79 -1.22 17.44 -12.42
CA LEU A 79 -0.52 16.78 -11.31
C LEU A 79 0.50 17.74 -10.69
N GLN A 80 0.32 18.05 -9.41
CA GLN A 80 1.30 18.82 -8.62
C GLN A 80 2.02 17.91 -7.65
N VAL A 81 3.35 18.08 -7.51
CA VAL A 81 4.20 17.22 -6.69
C VAL A 81 5.13 18.05 -5.81
N ALA A 82 5.24 17.67 -4.54
CA ALA A 82 6.18 18.23 -3.58
C ALA A 82 7.08 17.13 -2.99
N TYR A 83 8.38 17.27 -3.19
CA TYR A 83 9.37 16.29 -2.72
C TYR A 83 9.85 16.62 -1.32
N THR A 84 9.67 15.68 -0.38
CA THR A 84 10.03 15.88 1.03
C THR A 84 11.44 15.38 1.35
N GLY A 85 11.91 14.36 0.64
CA GLY A 85 13.28 13.85 0.75
C GLY A 85 13.34 12.32 0.86
N CYS A 86 14.55 11.78 0.82
CA CYS A 86 14.80 10.35 1.02
C CYS A 86 15.71 10.15 2.23
N ARG A 87 15.32 9.26 3.14
CA ARG A 87 16.06 8.94 4.36
C ARG A 87 16.15 7.44 4.54
N ASP A 88 17.20 7.00 5.22
CA ASP A 88 17.20 5.68 5.85
C ASP A 88 16.25 5.73 7.06
N PRO A 89 15.17 4.92 7.10
CA PRO A 89 14.25 4.92 8.23
C PRO A 89 14.87 4.36 9.53
N TYR A 90 15.97 3.62 9.46
CA TYR A 90 16.68 3.05 10.60
C TYR A 90 17.88 3.90 11.06
N GLY A 91 18.29 4.88 10.26
CA GLY A 91 19.31 5.86 10.64
C GLY A 91 20.74 5.31 10.66
N HIS A 92 21.05 4.30 9.86
CA HIS A 92 22.42 3.86 9.63
C HIS A 92 23.13 4.92 8.78
N ASN A 93 23.86 5.81 9.45
CA ASN A 93 24.76 6.78 8.81
C ASN A 93 26.07 6.11 8.36
#